data_AF-A0A918CZF7-F1
#
_entry.id   AF-A0A918CZF7-F1
#
_cell.length_a   1.000
_cell.length_b   1.000
_cell.length_c   1.000
_cell.angle_alpha   90.00
_cell.angle_beta   90.00
_cell.angle_gamma   90.00
#
_symmetry.space_group_name_H-M   'P 1'
#
loop_
_entity.id
_entity.type
_entity.pdbx_description
1 polymer ?
#
loop_
_entity_poly.entity_id
_entity_poly.type
_entity_poly.pdbx_seq_one_letter_code
_entity_poly.pdbx_strand_id
1 'polypeptide(L)' 'MRVQDIYNNLPTLETERLRLRKVRSTDLQAMNAYGGDAEVSKFVTWERHKSLQDTEAFLNFILGRYEKRRNCSVGD' A
#
# COMPACT_ATOMS: atom_id res chain seq x y z
N MET A 1 -19.48 -13.91 -10.16
CA MET A 1 -18.17 -13.28 -9.89
C MET A 1 -17.48 -14.13 -8.83
N ARG A 2 -16.31 -14.73 -9.12
CA ARG A 2 -15.59 -15.51 -8.09
C ARG A 2 -14.79 -14.53 -7.24
N VAL A 3 -14.74 -14.77 -5.94
CA VAL A 3 -13.95 -13.96 -4.99
C VAL A 3 -12.48 -13.82 -5.43
N GLN A 4 -11.95 -14.86 -6.07
CA GLN A 4 -10.61 -14.90 -6.66
C GLN A 4 -10.38 -13.83 -7.74
N ASP A 5 -11.41 -13.47 -8.52
CA ASP A 5 -11.29 -12.49 -9.61
C ASP A 5 -11.13 -11.06 -9.04
N ILE A 6 -11.73 -10.79 -7.88
CA ILE A 6 -11.65 -9.49 -7.17
C ILE A 6 -10.23 -9.26 -6.63
N TYR A 7 -9.63 -10.29 -6.05
CA TYR A 7 -8.26 -10.21 -5.52
C TYR A 7 -7.20 -10.15 -6.62
N ASN A 8 -7.50 -10.69 -7.82
CA ASN A 8 -6.62 -10.61 -8.99
C ASN A 8 -6.63 -9.22 -9.63
N ASN A 9 -7.77 -8.53 -9.62
CA ASN A 9 -7.88 -7.17 -10.13
C ASN A 9 -8.68 -6.30 -9.16
N LEU A 10 -7.97 -5.76 -8.15
CA LEU A 10 -8.58 -4.89 -7.15
C LEU A 10 -9.35 -3.76 -7.83
N PRO A 11 -10.70 -3.72 -7.67
CA PRO A 11 -11.51 -2.65 -8.24
C PRO A 11 -11.22 -1.34 -7.50
N THR A 12 -11.46 -0.21 -8.17
CA THR A 12 -11.51 1.07 -7.47
C THR A 12 -12.86 1.17 -6.78
N LEU A 13 -12.87 1.38 -5.47
CA LEU A 13 -14.08 1.58 -4.69
C LEU A 13 -14.25 3.06 -4.41
N GLU A 14 -15.40 3.60 -4.76
CA GLU A 14 -15.74 5.01 -4.57
C GLU A 14 -16.94 5.10 -3.63
N THR A 15 -16.84 5.99 -2.66
CA THR A 15 -17.89 6.35 -1.71
C THR A 15 -18.05 7.87 -1.76
N GLU A 16 -19.08 8.40 -1.11
CA GLU A 16 -19.35 9.84 -1.08
C GLU A 16 -18.16 10.69 -0.59
N ARG A 17 -17.29 10.12 0.27
CA ARG A 17 -16.18 10.85 0.90
C ARG A 17 -14.79 10.32 0.54
N LEU A 18 -14.69 9.09 0.03
CA LEU A 18 -13.41 8.37 -0.10
C LEU A 18 -13.35 7.56 -1.39
N ARG A 19 -12.14 7.51 -1.98
CA ARG A 19 -11.80 6.68 -3.13
C ARG A 19 -10.65 5.74 -2.78
N LEU A 20 -10.96 4.44 -2.68
CA LEU A 20 -9.98 3.39 -2.49
C LEU A 20 -9.51 2.89 -3.86
N ARG A 21 -8.22 3.09 -4.16
CA ARG A 21 -7.59 2.69 -5.42
C ARG A 21 -6.25 2.00 -5.15
N LYS A 22 -5.69 1.32 -6.15
CA LYS A 22 -4.30 0.85 -6.13
C LYS A 22 -3.35 2.04 -5.93
N VAL A 23 -2.35 1.83 -5.07
CA VAL A 23 -1.30 2.83 -4.79
C VAL A 23 -0.53 3.16 -6.07
N ARG A 24 -0.13 4.43 -6.24
CA ARG A 24 0.66 4.91 -7.37
C ARG A 24 1.95 5.57 -6.89
N SER A 25 2.93 5.68 -7.79
CA SER A 25 4.19 6.41 -7.54
C SER A 25 3.96 7.87 -7.10
N THR A 26 2.88 8.50 -7.58
CA THR A 26 2.49 9.87 -7.19
C THR A 26 2.08 10.00 -5.73
N ASP A 27 1.75 8.90 -5.06
CA ASP A 27 1.33 8.90 -3.66
C ASP A 27 2.53 8.93 -2.68
N LEU A 28 3.77 8.97 -3.19
CA LEU A 28 5.00 8.94 -2.41
C LEU A 28 5.02 9.95 -1.25
N GLN A 29 4.69 11.21 -1.51
CA GLN A 29 4.70 12.24 -0.47
C GLN A 29 3.61 12.01 0.58
N ALA A 30 2.41 11.60 0.15
CA ALA A 30 1.32 11.28 1.06
C ALA A 30 1.65 10.05 1.93
N MET A 31 2.35 9.07 1.36
CA MET A 31 2.83 7.90 2.10
C MET A 31 3.93 8.25 3.10
N ASN A 32 4.85 9.13 2.72
CA ASN A 32 5.90 9.60 3.62
C ASN A 32 5.32 10.39 4.80
N ALA A 33 4.23 11.14 4.60
CA ALA A 33 3.62 11.94 5.66
C ALA A 33 3.19 11.12 6.87
N TYR A 34 2.62 9.92 6.67
CA TYR A 34 2.26 9.02 7.77
C TYR A 34 3.35 7.97 8.06
N GLY A 35 4.11 7.53 7.06
CA GLY A 35 5.20 6.55 7.24
C GLY A 35 6.39 7.12 8.01
N GLY A 36 6.56 8.44 7.96
CA GLY A 36 7.53 9.17 8.77
C GLY A 36 7.04 9.47 10.19
N ASP A 37 5.84 9.10 10.59
CA ASP A 37 5.34 9.31 11.96
C ASP A 37 5.74 8.12 12.86
N ALA A 38 6.38 8.42 13.99
CA ALA A 38 6.83 7.40 14.95
C ALA A 38 5.65 6.76 15.69
N GLU A 39 4.56 7.51 15.88
CA GLU A 39 3.37 6.98 16.53
C GLU A 39 2.68 5.93 15.65
N VAL A 40 2.71 6.15 14.33
CA VAL A 40 2.18 5.19 13.34
C VAL A 40 3.13 4.01 13.16
N SER A 41 4.44 4.25 13.02
CA SER A 41 5.43 3.19 12.78
C SER A 41 5.52 2.17 13.92
N LYS A 42 5.07 2.53 15.13
CA LYS A 42 5.04 1.63 16.30
C LYS A 42 4.09 0.44 16.14
N PHE A 43 3.03 0.59 15.35
CA PHE A 43 1.98 -0.43 15.20
C PHE A 43 2.07 -1.22 13.90
N VAL A 44 2.98 -0.84 12.99
CA VAL A 44 3.18 -1.51 11.71
C VAL A 44 4.51 -2.28 11.71
N THR A 45 4.64 -3.23 10.79
CA THR A 45 5.84 -4.07 10.64
C THR A 45 6.98 -3.40 9.86
N TRP A 46 6.80 -2.15 9.42
CA TRP A 46 7.82 -1.40 8.68
C TRP A 46 8.47 -0.37 9.59
N GLU A 47 9.79 -0.20 9.44
CA GLU A 47 10.52 0.82 10.17
C GLU A 47 10.07 2.23 9.75
N ARG A 48 10.17 3.20 10.67
CA ARG A 48 9.87 4.61 10.39
C ARG A 48 10.66 5.08 9.16
N HIS A 49 9.97 5.61 8.17
CA HIS A 49 10.62 6.18 7.00
C HIS A 49 11.35 7.47 7.43
N LYS A 50 12.69 7.46 7.37
CA LYS A 50 13.52 8.63 7.74
C LYS A 50 13.78 9.54 6.54
N SER A 51 13.66 8.98 5.34
CA SER A 51 13.88 9.66 4.07
C SER A 51 12.77 9.34 3.05
N LEU A 52 12.66 10.18 2.02
CA LEU A 52 11.79 9.90 0.87
C LEU A 52 12.22 8.63 0.12
N GLN A 53 13.51 8.28 0.13
CA GLN A 53 14.01 7.04 -0.47
C GLN A 53 13.50 5.80 0.24
N ASP A 54 13.36 5.83 1.57
CA ASP A 54 12.79 4.70 2.33
C ASP A 54 11.32 4.48 1.92
N THR A 55 10.57 5.58 1.78
CA THR A 55 9.18 5.52 1.30
C THR A 55 9.11 5.02 -0.14
N GLU A 56 10.05 5.42 -1.00
CA GLU A 56 10.10 4.99 -2.39
C GLU A 56 10.42 3.49 -2.51
N ALA A 57 11.37 2.99 -1.73
CA ALA A 57 11.66 1.56 -1.65
C ALA A 57 10.43 0.75 -1.19
N PHE A 58 9.72 1.26 -0.20
CA PHE A 58 8.49 0.66 0.30
C PHE A 58 7.35 0.68 -0.73
N LEU A 59 7.20 1.79 -1.45
CA LEU A 59 6.24 1.95 -2.53
C LEU A 59 6.52 0.98 -3.68
N ASN A 60 7.78 0.86 -4.09
CA ASN A 60 8.21 -0.11 -5.11
C ASN A 60 7.96 -1.55 -4.68
N PHE A 61 8.13 -1.87 -3.40
CA PHE A 61 7.79 -3.17 -2.85
C PHE A 61 6.29 -3.48 -2.96
N ILE A 62 5.41 -2.52 -2.66
CA ILE A 62 3.96 -2.67 -2.85
C ILE A 62 3.60 -2.84 -4.33
N LEU A 63 4.15 -2.00 -5.21
CA LEU A 63 3.89 -2.06 -6.65
C LEU A 63 4.33 -3.41 -7.24
N GLY A 64 5.50 -3.90 -6.85
CA GLY A 64 5.97 -5.23 -7.25
C GLY A 64 5.08 -6.37 -6.75
N ARG A 65 4.39 -6.21 -5.61
CA ARG A 65 3.38 -7.19 -5.14
C ARG A 65 2.11 -7.17 -6.00
N TYR A 66 1.67 -5.98 -6.42
CA TYR A 66 0.56 -5.87 -7.38
C TYR A 66 0.86 -6.56 -8.70
N GLU A 67 2.07 -6.38 -9.25
CA GLU A 67 2.49 -7.02 -10.50
C GLU A 67 2.57 -8.54 -10.36
N LYS A 68 3.14 -9.03 -9.26
CA LYS A 68 3.28 -10.48 -9.02
C LYS A 68 1.96 -11.19 -8.72
N ARG A 69 0.82 -10.48 -8.68
CA ARG A 69 -0.50 -11.00 -8.25
C ARG A 69 -0.44 -11.79 -6.95
N ARG A 70 0.58 -11.54 -6.12
CA ARG A 70 0.64 -12.09 -4.77
C ARG A 70 -0.28 -11.22 -3.95
N ASN A 71 -1.53 -11.68 -3.87
CA ASN A 71 -2.39 -11.43 -2.74
C ASN A 71 -1.53 -11.51 -1.47
N CYS A 72 -1.77 -10.60 -0.53
CA CYS A 72 -1.30 -10.79 0.84
C CYS A 72 -1.86 -12.15 1.26
N SER A 73 -1.04 -13.19 1.20
CA SER A 73 -1.31 -14.41 1.93
C SER A 73 -1.33 -13.96 3.39
N VAL A 74 -2.55 -13.87 3.93
CA VAL A 74 -2.74 -14.02 5.37
C VAL A 74 -1.99 -15.30 5.69
N GLY A 75 -0.88 -15.17 6.42
CA GLY A 75 -0.09 -16.31 6.82
C GLY A 75 -1.00 -17.33 7.49
N ASP A 76 -0.83 -18.59 7.10
CA ASP A 76 -1.31 -19.74 7.87
C ASP A 76 -0.85 -19.66 9.33
#